data_AF-A0A5Q4FIS0-F1
#
_entry.id   AF-A0A5Q4FIS0-F1
#
_cell.length_a   1.000
_cell.length_b   1.000
_cell.length_c   1.000
_cell.angle_alpha   90.00
_cell.angle_beta   90.00
_cell.angle_gamma   90.00
#
_symmetry.space_group_name_H-M   'P 1'
#
loop_
_entity.id
_entity.type
_entity.pdbx_description
1 polymer ?
#
loop_
_entity_poly.entity_id
_entity_poly.type
_entity_poly.pdbx_seq_one_letter_code
_entity_poly.pdbx_strand_id
1 'polypeptide(L)'
;MIKPKFWKRIKAQSKMIFQSPFLWRMSQLERYEFLQLSHRRRFKAGEYVYHQGDPGTGLYMIEQGAVELLYQEEHTENAVPL
;
A
#
# COMPACT_ATOMS: atom_id res chain seq x y z
N MET A 1 15.92 2.62 -27.11
CA MET A 1 15.59 4.00 -26.69
C MET A 1 14.59 3.96 -25.54
N ILE A 2 15.02 4.29 -24.31
CA ILE A 2 14.18 4.22 -23.11
C ILE A 2 13.29 5.47 -23.04
N LYS A 3 11.96 5.29 -22.97
CA LYS A 3 10.99 6.40 -23.06
C LYS A 3 11.00 7.28 -21.80
N PRO A 4 10.77 8.60 -21.89
CA PRO A 4 10.73 9.52 -20.74
C PRO A 4 9.74 9.11 -19.64
N LYS A 5 8.59 8.55 -20.04
CA LYS A 5 7.54 8.07 -19.13
C LYS A 5 7.98 6.88 -18.27
N PHE A 6 8.95 6.09 -18.76
CA PHE A 6 9.54 4.96 -18.04
C PHE A 6 10.42 5.46 -16.88
N TRP A 7 11.28 6.45 -17.12
CA TRP A 7 12.13 7.04 -16.09
C TRP A 7 11.33 7.74 -14.99
N LYS A 8 10.28 8.47 -15.37
CA LYS A 8 9.37 9.11 -14.39
C LYS A 8 8.68 8.07 -13.51
N ARG A 9 8.30 6.93 -14.08
CA ARG A 9 7.68 5.80 -13.37
C ARG A 9 8.65 5.15 -12.39
N ILE A 10 9.87 4.82 -12.84
CA ILE A 10 10.89 4.25 -11.96
C ILE A 10 11.18 5.17 -10.79
N LYS A 11 11.26 6.48 -11.01
CA LYS A 11 11.55 7.45 -9.94
C LYS A 11 10.49 7.47 -8.83
N ALA A 12 9.20 7.41 -9.18
CA ALA A 12 8.11 7.37 -8.20
C ALA A 12 8.12 6.06 -7.39
N GLN A 13 8.24 4.93 -8.08
CA GLN A 13 8.28 3.59 -7.47
C GLN A 13 9.52 3.38 -6.60
N SER A 14 10.67 3.90 -7.05
CA SER A 14 11.93 3.89 -6.32
C SER A 14 11.77 4.58 -4.97
N LYS A 15 11.28 5.82 -4.92
CA LYS A 15 11.12 6.53 -3.64
C LYS A 15 10.29 5.74 -2.62
N MET A 16 9.15 5.22 -3.05
CA MET A 16 8.23 4.45 -2.22
C MET A 16 8.87 3.19 -1.62
N ILE A 17 9.70 2.48 -2.39
CA ILE A 17 10.29 1.22 -1.96
C ILE A 17 11.59 1.38 -1.20
N PHE A 18 12.42 2.34 -1.60
CA PHE A 18 13.67 2.59 -0.89
C PHE A 18 13.44 3.21 0.48
N GLN A 19 12.30 3.89 0.70
CA GLN A 19 11.93 4.48 1.98
C GLN A 19 11.10 3.56 2.88
N SER A 20 10.65 2.40 2.38
CA SER A 20 9.80 1.49 3.15
C SER A 20 10.63 0.73 4.21
N PRO A 21 10.34 0.89 5.51
CA PRO A 21 10.96 0.08 6.56
C PRO A 21 10.63 -1.40 6.42
N PHE A 22 9.54 -1.77 5.72
CA PHE A 22 9.19 -3.17 5.49
C PHE A 22 10.18 -3.88 4.55
N LEU A 23 10.75 -3.15 3.58
CA LEU A 23 11.63 -3.71 2.54
C LEU A 23 13.12 -3.53 2.84
N TRP A 24 13.47 -3.10 4.05
CA TRP A 24 14.84 -2.67 4.39
C TRP A 24 15.90 -3.76 4.23
N ARG A 25 15.53 -5.03 4.46
CA ARG A 25 16.44 -6.19 4.34
C ARG A 25 16.59 -6.70 2.90
N MET A 26 15.76 -6.25 1.97
CA MET A 26 15.85 -6.67 0.58
C MET A 26 16.96 -5.89 -0.14
N SER A 27 17.73 -6.60 -0.95
CA SER A 27 18.65 -6.04 -1.94
C SER A 27 17.91 -5.21 -2.98
N GLN A 28 18.66 -4.45 -3.79
CA GLN A 28 18.08 -3.65 -4.86
C GLN A 28 17.38 -4.51 -5.93
N LEU A 29 17.91 -5.71 -6.20
CA LEU A 29 17.34 -6.64 -7.17
C LEU A 29 16.01 -7.21 -6.66
N GLU A 30 15.98 -7.71 -5.42
CA GLU A 30 14.75 -8.24 -4.80
C GLU A 30 13.63 -7.19 -4.74
N ARG A 31 13.99 -5.93 -4.41
CA ARG A 31 13.05 -4.80 -4.44
C ARG A 31 12.50 -4.54 -5.84
N TYR A 32 13.33 -4.69 -6.87
CA TYR A 32 12.90 -4.55 -8.26
C TYR A 32 12.00 -5.70 -8.70
N GLU A 33 12.32 -6.94 -8.31
CA GLU A 33 11.49 -8.11 -8.59
C GLU A 33 10.14 -8.00 -7.89
N PHE A 34 10.12 -7.59 -6.62
CA PHE A 34 8.91 -7.28 -5.86
C PHE A 34 8.01 -6.27 -6.59
N LEU A 35 8.60 -5.23 -7.20
CA LEU A 35 7.85 -4.29 -8.04
C LEU A 35 7.23 -4.93 -9.27
N GLN A 36 7.95 -5.84 -9.93
CA GLN A 36 7.44 -6.50 -11.13
C GLN A 36 6.26 -7.44 -10.81
N LEU A 37 6.25 -8.02 -9.60
CA LEU A 37 5.16 -8.87 -9.12
C LEU A 37 3.93 -8.07 -8.62
N SER A 38 4.11 -6.76 -8.38
CA SER A 38 3.04 -5.91 -7.85
C SER A 38 2.06 -5.47 -8.94
N HIS A 39 0.76 -5.41 -8.59
CA HIS A 39 -0.29 -4.94 -9.49
C HIS A 39 -0.70 -3.50 -9.18
N ARG A 40 -0.75 -2.65 -10.21
CA ARG A 40 -1.27 -1.28 -10.04
C ARG A 40 -2.80 -1.29 -10.01
N ARG A 41 -3.36 -0.71 -8.95
CA ARG A 41 -4.79 -0.41 -8.81
C ARG A 41 -4.99 1.11 -8.84
N ARG A 42 -6.15 1.58 -9.29
CA ARG A 42 -6.56 2.99 -9.27
C ARG A 42 -7.93 3.08 -8.64
N PHE A 43 -8.09 4.07 -7.76
CA PHE A 43 -9.32 4.34 -7.04
C PHE A 43 -9.73 5.78 -7.31
N LYS A 44 -11.04 6.04 -7.36
CA LYS A 44 -11.59 7.40 -7.39
C LYS A 44 -11.66 7.97 -5.98
N ALA A 45 -11.77 9.29 -5.86
CA ALA A 45 -12.04 9.93 -4.58
C ALA A 45 -13.36 9.41 -3.99
N GLY A 46 -13.36 9.04 -2.71
CA GLY A 46 -14.50 8.43 -2.02
C GLY A 46 -14.68 6.93 -2.25
N GLU A 47 -13.84 6.28 -3.06
CA GLU A 47 -13.88 4.83 -3.24
C GLU A 47 -13.10 4.12 -2.12
N TYR A 48 -13.72 3.12 -1.50
CA TYR A 48 -13.08 2.32 -0.46
C TYR A 48 -12.04 1.37 -1.04
N VAL A 49 -10.85 1.33 -0.42
CA VAL A 49 -9.77 0.40 -0.80
C VAL A 49 -9.99 -0.99 -0.18
N TYR A 50 -10.41 -1.02 1.08
CA TYR A 50 -10.79 -2.21 1.86
C TYR A 50 -11.72 -1.78 3.02
N HIS A 51 -12.37 -2.73 3.68
CA HIS A 51 -13.19 -2.50 4.88
C HIS A 51 -12.60 -3.16 6.12
N GLN A 52 -12.91 -2.62 7.30
CA GLN A 52 -12.55 -3.23 8.58
C GLN A 52 -13.18 -4.62 8.69
N GLY A 53 -12.38 -5.61 9.11
CA GLY A 53 -12.81 -7.01 9.21
C GLY A 53 -12.66 -7.82 7.93
N ASP A 54 -12.35 -7.18 6.79
CA ASP A 54 -12.06 -7.92 5.56
C ASP A 54 -10.82 -8.81 5.76
N PRO A 55 -10.81 -10.03 5.19
CA PRO A 55 -9.60 -10.84 5.15
C PRO A 55 -8.45 -10.05 4.51
N GLY A 56 -7.24 -10.15 5.09
CA GLY A 56 -6.05 -9.53 4.55
C GLY A 56 -5.70 -10.10 3.16
N THR A 57 -6.15 -9.43 2.11
CA THR A 57 -6.00 -9.89 0.71
C THR A 57 -4.71 -9.44 0.05
N GLY A 58 -4.01 -8.46 0.62
CA GLY A 58 -2.74 -8.00 0.11
C GLY A 58 -2.18 -6.77 0.81
N LEU A 59 -0.95 -6.42 0.46
CA LEU A 59 -0.27 -5.20 0.87
C LEU A 59 -0.47 -4.12 -0.20
N TYR A 60 -0.94 -2.95 0.22
CA TYR A 60 -1.08 -1.78 -0.64
C TYR A 60 0.02 -0.76 -0.31
N MET A 61 0.64 -0.20 -1.34
CA MET A 61 1.58 0.91 -1.22
C MET A 61 1.06 2.09 -2.04
N ILE A 62 1.04 3.27 -1.45
CA ILE A 62 0.50 4.48 -2.09
C ILE A 62 1.57 5.07 -3.02
N GLU A 63 1.41 4.85 -4.32
CA GLU A 63 2.29 5.42 -5.33
C GLU A 63 2.01 6.92 -5.57
N GLN A 64 0.73 7.32 -5.52
CA GLN A 64 0.28 8.71 -5.71
C GLN A 64 -1.09 8.92 -5.06
N GLY A 65 -1.28 10.08 -4.41
CA GLY A 65 -2.54 10.47 -3.76
C GLY A 65 -2.45 10.35 -2.24
N ALA A 66 -3.62 10.36 -1.58
CA ALA A 66 -3.77 10.17 -0.15
C ALA A 66 -4.99 9.28 0.12
N VAL A 67 -4.98 8.62 1.28
CA VAL A 67 -6.09 7.82 1.78
C VAL A 67 -6.39 8.26 3.22
N GLU A 68 -7.63 8.06 3.63
CA GLU A 68 -8.07 8.25 5.01
C GLU A 68 -8.27 6.88 5.65
N LEU A 69 -7.85 6.74 6.92
CA LEU A 69 -8.11 5.55 7.70
C LEU A 69 -9.33 5.80 8.57
N LEU A 70 -10.39 5.06 8.32
CA LEU A 70 -11.61 5.08 9.13
C LEU A 70 -11.59 3.83 10.02
N TYR A 71 -11.77 4.02 11.32
CA TYR A 71 -11.84 2.94 12.30
C TYR A 71 -13.13 3.06 13.09
N GLN A 72 -13.87 1.95 13.20
CA GLN A 72 -15.07 1.87 14.01
C GLN A 72 -14.76 1.00 15.23
N GLU A 73 -14.86 1.59 16.41
CA GLU A 73 -14.77 0.85 17.67
C GLU A 73 -15.96 -0.11 17.77
N GLU A 74 -15.68 -1.39 17.99
CA GLU A 74 -16.70 -2.34 18.37
C GLU A 74 -17.11 -2.04 19.82
N HIS A 75 -18.26 -1.38 20.00
CA HIS A 75 -18.90 -1.26 21.31
C HIS A 75 -19.23 -2.66 21.83
N THR A 76 -18.37 -3.20 22.67
CA THR A 76 -18.63 -4.44 23.41
C THR A 76 -19.55 -4.10 24.58
N GLU A 77 -20.87 -4.17 24.37
CA GLU A 77 -21.89 -3.99 25.42
C GLU A 77 -21.94 -5.13 26.46
N ASN A 78 -20.95 -6.04 26.48
CA ASN A 78 -20.90 -7.17 27.42
C ASN A 78 -19.61 -7.17 28.25
N ALA A 79 -19.31 -6.06 28.91
CA ALA A 79 -18.44 -6.11 30.08
C ALA A 79 -19.28 -6.55 31.28
N VAL A 80 -19.20 -7.84 31.64
CA VAL A 80 -19.67 -8.30 32.96
C VAL A 80 -18.79 -7.60 34.00
N PRO A 81 -19.32 -6.77 34.90
CA PRO A 81 -18.52 -6.16 35.96
C PRO A 81 -17.95 -7.25 36.85
N LEU A 82 -16.64 -7.15 37.17
CA LEU A 82 -16.04 -7.90 38.28
C LEU A 82 -16.58 -7.39 39.63
#